data_AF-A0A9E1KL19-F1
#
_entry.id   AF-A0A9E1KL19-F1
#
_cell.length_a   1.000
_cell.length_b   1.000
_cell.length_c   1.000
_cell.angle_alpha   90.00
_cell.angle_beta   90.00
_cell.angle_gamma   90.00
#
_symmetry.space_group_name_H-M   'P 1'
#
loop_
_entity.id
_entity.type
_entity.pdbx_description
1 polymer ?
#
loop_
_entity_poly.entity_id
_entity_poly.type
_entity_poly.pdbx_seq_one_letter_code
_entity_poly.pdbx_strand_id
1 'polypeptide(L)'
;MPVEFKQMIVLLCLFALPLTATAHLPQLYGAKFLRAPLDTPSQAPDCGSGVDPSDEDANRQRRQIEEIESRQGSYGGELAEPLTDLGRHYRNRGDYVEAERLYTRALHLVRINEGLNSELQLVLLKDLAATYRLKGDLNRADEIEGQVFRLQGGGRPPHGKREIEASLHYMAWQRQAHSLGLEGYNLQRLLEAYLLNERLLASLAQNERTGEDDYTQLIFSQLSNLYQILGTDFQESATHSVASSTELHPSQSASPLYVRQRIARIQIKGVRKGHDLLDELLSMVGPEEKLHRASLLLEMGDWYQWNGEPHKAVRDYAELERILASQDDPGLVEKWLGAPTELPSRGPQRQIGTDAAVMEPGAVTTVFDVSARGQVEQIEVIALSRESADREARIKRFLAETHFRP
;
A
#
# COMPACT_ATOMS: atom_id res chain seq x y z
N MET A 1 -6.25 -11.77 37.47
CA MET A 1 -6.06 -13.09 36.83
C MET A 1 -6.17 -12.85 35.35
N PRO A 2 -5.14 -13.14 34.52
CA PRO A 2 -5.26 -12.88 33.09
C PRO A 2 -6.21 -13.92 32.50
N VAL A 3 -7.21 -13.44 31.77
CA VAL A 3 -8.12 -14.28 30.99
C VAL A 3 -7.38 -14.62 29.70
N GLU A 4 -7.01 -15.88 29.51
CA GLU A 4 -6.50 -16.38 28.24
C GLU A 4 -7.66 -16.36 27.22
N PHE A 5 -7.58 -15.46 26.25
CA PHE A 5 -8.51 -15.44 25.12
C PHE A 5 -7.99 -16.39 24.04
N LYS A 6 -8.56 -17.60 23.98
CA LYS A 6 -8.42 -18.49 22.81
C LYS A 6 -9.46 -18.10 21.77
N GLN A 7 -9.04 -17.45 20.67
CA GLN A 7 -9.90 -17.25 19.50
C GLN A 7 -9.35 -17.99 18.28
N MET A 8 -10.24 -18.72 17.63
CA MET A 8 -9.97 -19.59 16.48
C MET A 8 -10.06 -18.76 15.19
N ILE A 9 -8.92 -18.39 14.59
CA ILE A 9 -8.90 -17.70 13.29
C ILE A 9 -8.92 -18.76 12.17
N VAL A 10 -10.01 -18.82 11.40
CA VAL A 10 -10.16 -19.74 10.26
C VAL A 10 -9.90 -18.98 8.95
N LEU A 11 -8.97 -19.46 8.11
CA LEU A 11 -8.67 -18.89 6.79
C LEU A 11 -9.42 -19.68 5.70
N LEU A 12 -10.26 -19.03 4.90
CA LEU A 12 -11.04 -19.66 3.82
C LEU A 12 -11.06 -18.77 2.56
N CYS A 13 -10.42 -19.16 1.46
CA CYS A 13 -10.40 -18.38 0.20
C CYS A 13 -10.90 -19.24 -0.98
N LEU A 14 -11.98 -18.83 -1.65
CA LEU A 14 -12.50 -19.42 -2.89
C LEU A 14 -13.05 -18.35 -3.87
N PHE A 15 -13.15 -18.73 -5.15
CA PHE A 15 -13.19 -17.99 -6.42
C PHE A 15 -14.24 -16.86 -6.64
N ALA A 16 -13.87 -15.90 -7.51
CA ALA A 16 -14.64 -14.77 -8.13
C ALA A 16 -15.73 -15.24 -9.13
N LEU A 17 -16.87 -14.58 -9.46
CA LEU A 17 -17.60 -13.29 -9.22
C LEU A 17 -19.05 -13.46 -9.83
N PRO A 18 -20.04 -12.51 -9.78
CA PRO A 18 -20.17 -11.24 -9.02
C PRO A 18 -21.53 -11.01 -8.24
N LEU A 19 -21.47 -10.03 -7.31
CA LEU A 19 -22.50 -9.04 -6.83
C LEU A 19 -23.89 -9.56 -6.37
N THR A 20 -24.34 -9.41 -5.11
CA THR A 20 -24.30 -8.25 -4.20
C THR A 20 -24.27 -8.69 -2.74
N ALA A 21 -23.12 -8.55 -2.09
CA ALA A 21 -22.99 -8.43 -0.64
C ALA A 21 -21.68 -7.69 -0.42
N THR A 22 -21.59 -6.88 0.63
CA THR A 22 -20.35 -6.19 1.04
C THR A 22 -19.29 -7.24 1.41
N ALA A 23 -18.65 -7.84 0.40
CA ALA A 23 -17.57 -8.78 0.56
C ALA A 23 -16.31 -7.98 0.86
N HIS A 24 -15.81 -8.08 2.09
CA HIS A 24 -14.52 -7.52 2.46
C HIS A 24 -13.45 -8.11 1.55
N LEU A 25 -12.80 -7.27 0.75
CA LEU A 25 -11.66 -7.64 -0.10
C LEU A 25 -10.59 -8.36 0.74
N PRO A 26 -9.86 -9.34 0.17
CA PRO A 26 -8.74 -9.99 0.86
C PRO A 26 -7.74 -8.93 1.35
N GLN A 27 -7.42 -8.97 2.64
CA GLN A 27 -6.53 -8.00 3.29
C GLN A 27 -5.11 -8.53 3.34
N LEU A 28 -4.11 -7.66 3.13
CA LEU A 28 -2.70 -8.05 3.30
C LEU A 28 -2.45 -8.61 4.69
N TYR A 29 -1.81 -9.78 4.72
CA TYR A 29 -1.32 -10.48 5.90
C TYR A 29 0.22 -10.43 5.82
N GLY A 30 0.82 -9.46 6.50
CA GLY A 30 2.21 -9.05 6.27
C GLY A 30 2.56 -8.79 4.80
N ALA A 31 3.84 -8.95 4.42
CA ALA A 31 4.30 -8.78 3.03
C ALA A 31 4.03 -10.01 2.12
N LYS A 32 3.52 -11.12 2.67
CA LYS A 32 3.60 -12.45 2.02
C LYS A 32 2.27 -13.23 1.94
N PHE A 33 1.20 -12.78 2.60
CA PHE A 33 -0.08 -13.49 2.62
C PHE A 33 -1.26 -12.54 2.44
N LEU A 34 -2.45 -13.11 2.21
CA LEU A 34 -3.73 -12.40 2.18
C LEU A 34 -4.71 -13.10 3.14
N ARG A 35 -5.37 -12.35 4.03
CA ARG A 35 -6.46 -12.83 4.90
C ARG A 35 -7.76 -12.86 4.11
N ALA A 36 -8.47 -13.98 4.22
CA ALA A 36 -9.77 -14.19 3.59
C ALA A 36 -10.93 -14.01 4.59
N PRO A 37 -12.11 -13.49 4.18
CA PRO A 37 -13.27 -13.37 5.06
C PRO A 37 -13.93 -14.73 5.38
N LEU A 38 -14.55 -14.83 6.56
CA LEU A 38 -14.98 -16.08 7.20
C LEU A 38 -16.32 -16.68 6.72
N ASP A 39 -17.23 -15.92 6.10
CA ASP A 39 -18.61 -16.38 5.81
C ASP A 39 -19.05 -16.13 4.35
N THR A 40 -19.17 -17.19 3.54
CA THR A 40 -20.10 -17.20 2.38
C THR A 40 -20.61 -18.61 2.05
N PRO A 41 -21.93 -18.88 2.18
CA PRO A 41 -22.53 -20.12 1.71
C PRO A 41 -22.73 -20.11 0.18
N SER A 42 -22.45 -21.27 -0.42
CA SER A 42 -22.48 -21.57 -1.86
C SER A 42 -23.90 -21.95 -2.32
N GLN A 43 -24.53 -21.10 -3.15
CA GLN A 43 -25.54 -21.54 -4.12
C GLN A 43 -25.41 -20.70 -5.41
N ALA A 44 -25.20 -21.38 -6.53
CA ALA A 44 -25.07 -20.78 -7.85
C ALA A 44 -26.45 -20.58 -8.50
N PRO A 45 -26.75 -19.41 -9.10
CA PRO A 45 -27.82 -19.28 -10.07
C PRO A 45 -27.29 -19.43 -11.51
N ASP A 46 -28.19 -19.94 -12.34
CA ASP A 46 -28.07 -20.30 -13.75
C ASP A 46 -27.69 -19.09 -14.65
N CYS A 47 -26.62 -19.20 -15.44
CA CYS A 47 -26.19 -18.17 -16.39
C CYS A 47 -26.96 -18.28 -17.71
N GLY A 48 -27.94 -17.40 -17.91
CA GLY A 48 -28.62 -17.23 -19.20
C GLY A 48 -27.78 -16.46 -20.23
N SER A 49 -27.86 -16.87 -21.49
CA SER A 49 -27.17 -16.31 -22.66
C SER A 49 -27.79 -14.98 -23.16
N GLY A 50 -27.24 -13.84 -22.73
CA GLY A 50 -27.51 -12.52 -23.29
C GLY A 50 -26.22 -11.78 -23.63
N VAL A 51 -26.25 -10.93 -24.67
CA VAL A 51 -25.12 -10.06 -25.05
C VAL A 51 -24.88 -9.04 -23.92
N ASP A 52 -23.64 -8.97 -23.43
CA ASP A 52 -23.22 -8.04 -22.37
C ASP A 52 -23.23 -6.59 -22.90
N PRO A 53 -23.90 -5.62 -22.24
CA PRO A 53 -23.92 -4.21 -22.67
C PRO A 53 -22.52 -3.61 -22.94
N SER A 54 -21.49 -4.12 -22.25
CA SER A 54 -20.09 -3.74 -22.46
C SER A 54 -19.58 -4.04 -23.89
N ASP A 55 -20.11 -5.08 -24.55
CA ASP A 55 -19.75 -5.45 -25.93
C ASP A 55 -20.32 -4.49 -26.98
N GLU A 56 -21.52 -3.96 -26.74
CA GLU A 56 -22.14 -3.01 -27.65
C GLU A 56 -21.33 -1.71 -27.70
N ASP A 57 -20.86 -1.25 -26.55
CA ASP A 57 -20.02 -0.06 -26.44
C ASP A 57 -18.65 -0.27 -27.10
N ALA A 58 -18.03 -1.43 -26.95
CA ALA A 58 -16.79 -1.78 -27.64
C ALA A 58 -16.95 -1.77 -29.17
N ASN A 59 -18.08 -2.30 -29.66
CA ASN A 59 -18.39 -2.27 -31.09
C ASN A 59 -18.64 -0.84 -31.60
N ARG A 60 -19.28 0.02 -30.79
CA ARG A 60 -19.46 1.44 -31.10
C ARG A 60 -18.10 2.15 -31.23
N GLN A 61 -17.19 1.92 -30.29
CA GLN A 61 -15.85 2.50 -30.29
C GLN A 61 -15.03 2.07 -31.51
N ARG A 62 -15.10 0.79 -31.92
CA ARG A 62 -14.44 0.31 -33.15
C ARG A 62 -14.92 1.03 -34.40
N ARG A 63 -16.24 1.16 -34.57
CA ARG A 63 -16.83 1.88 -35.71
C ARG A 63 -16.40 3.34 -35.73
N GLN A 64 -16.36 3.98 -34.56
CA GLN A 64 -15.89 5.36 -34.42
C GLN A 64 -14.40 5.49 -34.80
N ILE A 65 -13.56 4.54 -34.40
CA ILE A 65 -12.13 4.52 -34.80
C ILE A 65 -12.01 4.42 -36.33
N GLU A 66 -12.73 3.49 -36.97
CA GLU A 66 -12.71 3.31 -38.43
C GLU A 66 -13.16 4.57 -39.18
N GLU A 67 -14.23 5.22 -38.71
CA GLU A 67 -14.73 6.47 -39.29
C GLU A 67 -13.70 7.60 -39.17
N ILE A 68 -13.11 7.78 -37.98
CA ILE A 68 -12.09 8.81 -37.77
C ILE A 68 -10.85 8.53 -38.62
N GLU A 69 -10.39 7.27 -38.70
CA GLU A 69 -9.26 6.88 -39.55
C GLU A 69 -9.52 7.17 -41.03
N SER A 70 -10.75 6.95 -41.52
CA SER A 70 -11.12 7.27 -42.90
C SER A 70 -11.08 8.76 -43.22
N ARG A 71 -11.37 9.61 -42.23
CA ARG A 71 -11.49 11.06 -42.37
C ARG A 71 -10.19 11.80 -42.10
N GLN A 72 -9.40 11.35 -41.11
CA GLN A 72 -8.22 12.05 -40.59
C GLN A 72 -6.92 11.25 -40.76
N GLY A 73 -7.00 9.99 -41.21
CA GLY A 73 -5.87 9.09 -41.29
C GLY A 73 -5.48 8.48 -39.94
N SER A 74 -4.44 7.65 -39.93
CA SER A 74 -4.01 6.86 -38.76
C SER A 74 -3.50 7.66 -37.57
N TYR A 75 -3.25 8.97 -37.76
CA TYR A 75 -2.75 9.90 -36.74
C TYR A 75 -3.78 10.94 -36.30
N GLY A 76 -5.06 10.79 -36.68
CA GLY A 76 -6.13 11.71 -36.30
C GLY A 76 -6.21 11.94 -34.79
N GLY A 77 -6.30 13.20 -34.36
CA GLY A 77 -6.33 13.58 -32.94
C GLY A 77 -7.54 13.02 -32.19
N GLU A 78 -8.68 12.90 -32.88
CA GLU A 78 -9.93 12.36 -32.31
C GLU A 78 -9.86 10.85 -32.00
N LEU A 79 -8.80 10.15 -32.43
CA LEU A 79 -8.64 8.72 -32.16
C LEU A 79 -8.27 8.42 -30.70
N ALA A 80 -7.67 9.36 -29.97
CA ALA A 80 -7.11 9.10 -28.64
C ALA A 80 -8.17 8.61 -27.64
N GLU A 81 -9.33 9.27 -27.59
CA GLU A 81 -10.43 8.93 -26.68
C GLU A 81 -11.05 7.56 -26.96
N PRO A 82 -11.55 7.24 -28.18
CA PRO A 82 -12.16 5.93 -28.44
C PRO A 82 -11.15 4.77 -28.34
N LEU A 83 -9.85 5.01 -28.59
CA LEU A 83 -8.80 4.02 -28.32
C LEU A 83 -8.61 3.78 -26.81
N THR A 84 -8.69 4.84 -25.99
CA THR A 84 -8.59 4.75 -24.53
C THR A 84 -9.75 3.94 -23.97
N ASP A 85 -10.97 4.22 -24.42
CA ASP A 85 -12.16 3.52 -23.92
C ASP A 85 -12.19 2.06 -24.34
N LEU A 86 -11.80 1.76 -25.59
CA LEU A 86 -11.68 0.39 -26.05
C LEU A 86 -10.59 -0.37 -25.27
N GLY A 87 -9.48 0.30 -24.94
CA GLY A 87 -8.44 -0.25 -24.07
C GLY A 87 -8.98 -0.61 -22.69
N ARG A 88 -9.83 0.24 -22.11
CA ARG A 88 -10.48 -0.01 -20.82
C ARG A 88 -11.44 -1.18 -20.86
N HIS A 89 -12.22 -1.30 -21.94
CA HIS A 89 -13.08 -2.46 -22.17
C HIS A 89 -12.27 -3.76 -22.17
N TYR A 90 -11.18 -3.83 -22.95
CA TYR A 90 -10.33 -5.02 -23.01
C TYR A 90 -9.64 -5.34 -21.68
N ARG A 91 -9.14 -4.33 -20.96
CA ARG A 91 -8.56 -4.50 -19.62
C ARG A 91 -9.58 -5.11 -18.66
N ASN A 92 -10.82 -4.62 -18.66
CA ASN A 92 -11.89 -5.12 -17.79
C ASN A 92 -12.29 -6.56 -18.12
N ARG A 93 -12.01 -7.04 -19.33
CA ARG A 93 -12.20 -8.44 -19.75
C ARG A 93 -11.01 -9.36 -19.51
N GLY A 94 -9.91 -8.82 -18.98
CA GLY A 94 -8.68 -9.57 -18.77
C GLY A 94 -7.78 -9.69 -20.01
N ASP A 95 -8.14 -9.08 -21.13
CA ASP A 95 -7.28 -9.03 -22.32
C ASP A 95 -6.29 -7.85 -22.20
N TYR A 96 -5.29 -8.04 -21.35
CA TYR A 96 -4.29 -7.02 -21.05
C TYR A 96 -3.37 -6.72 -22.23
N VAL A 97 -3.21 -7.65 -23.18
CA VAL A 97 -2.36 -7.47 -24.36
C VAL A 97 -3.01 -6.48 -25.33
N GLU A 98 -4.30 -6.66 -25.64
CA GLU A 98 -5.00 -5.70 -26.49
C GLU A 98 -5.17 -4.34 -25.80
N ALA A 99 -5.43 -4.33 -24.48
CA ALA A 99 -5.47 -3.08 -23.71
C ALA A 99 -4.14 -2.31 -23.80
N GLU A 100 -3.00 -2.98 -23.57
CA GLU A 100 -1.67 -2.38 -23.69
C GLU A 100 -1.44 -1.79 -25.08
N ARG A 101 -1.81 -2.52 -26.14
CA ARG A 101 -1.66 -2.06 -27.53
C ARG A 101 -2.47 -0.80 -27.80
N LEU A 102 -3.73 -0.76 -27.36
CA LEU A 102 -4.63 0.37 -27.55
C LEU A 102 -4.18 1.60 -26.76
N TYR A 103 -3.83 1.44 -25.49
CA TYR A 103 -3.33 2.54 -24.68
C TYR A 103 -1.99 3.09 -25.20
N THR A 104 -1.08 2.23 -25.65
CA THR A 104 0.20 2.66 -26.24
C THR A 104 -0.04 3.45 -27.52
N ARG A 105 -0.99 3.02 -28.36
CA ARG A 105 -1.39 3.75 -29.57
C ARG A 105 -1.98 5.11 -29.22
N ALA A 106 -2.94 5.16 -28.29
CA ALA A 106 -3.54 6.42 -27.83
C ALA A 106 -2.46 7.37 -27.26
N LEU A 107 -1.53 6.85 -26.46
CA LEU A 107 -0.43 7.62 -25.88
C LEU A 107 0.47 8.24 -26.95
N HIS A 108 0.77 7.50 -28.01
CA HIS A 108 1.54 8.01 -29.14
C HIS A 108 0.81 9.15 -29.85
N LEU A 109 -0.50 9.02 -30.07
CA LEU A 109 -1.32 10.04 -30.71
C LEU A 109 -1.43 11.32 -29.87
N VAL A 110 -1.65 11.18 -28.55
CA VAL A 110 -1.66 12.32 -27.63
C VAL A 110 -0.32 13.05 -27.66
N ARG A 111 0.81 12.33 -27.68
CA ARG A 111 2.14 12.95 -27.76
C ARG A 111 2.37 13.70 -29.06
N ILE A 112 1.85 13.20 -30.17
CA ILE A 112 1.96 13.85 -31.49
C ILE A 112 1.07 15.11 -31.55
N ASN A 113 -0.19 14.99 -31.13
CA ASN A 113 -1.21 16.00 -31.39
C ASN A 113 -1.29 17.08 -30.29
N GLU A 114 -1.02 16.71 -29.03
CA GLU A 114 -1.15 17.61 -27.87
C GLU A 114 0.19 17.88 -27.17
N GLY A 115 1.23 17.14 -27.53
CA GLY A 115 2.58 17.28 -26.98
C GLY A 115 2.83 16.47 -25.70
N LEU A 116 4.01 16.67 -25.13
CA LEU A 116 4.54 15.82 -24.06
C LEU A 116 3.96 16.11 -22.66
N ASN A 117 3.21 17.20 -22.48
CA ASN A 117 2.70 17.64 -21.18
C ASN A 117 1.16 17.65 -21.08
N SER A 118 0.45 16.93 -21.97
CA SER A 118 -1.02 16.85 -21.95
C SER A 118 -1.54 16.11 -20.70
N GLU A 119 -2.66 16.59 -20.14
CA GLU A 119 -3.37 15.88 -19.05
C GLU A 119 -3.89 14.50 -19.49
N LEU A 120 -4.27 14.33 -20.77
CA LEU A 120 -4.71 13.03 -21.30
C LEU A 120 -3.57 12.00 -21.30
N GLN A 121 -2.33 12.47 -21.43
CA GLN A 121 -1.15 11.61 -21.29
C GLN A 121 -1.07 10.98 -19.90
N LEU A 122 -1.37 11.75 -18.84
CA LEU A 122 -1.36 11.24 -17.46
C LEU A 122 -2.41 10.15 -17.25
N VAL A 123 -3.60 10.31 -17.81
CA VAL A 123 -4.68 9.31 -17.74
C VAL A 123 -4.23 8.00 -18.39
N LEU A 124 -3.68 8.09 -19.61
CA LEU A 124 -3.19 6.93 -20.35
C LEU A 124 -2.03 6.20 -19.66
N LEU A 125 -1.09 6.94 -19.07
CA LEU A 125 0.01 6.35 -18.32
C LEU A 125 -0.50 5.63 -17.06
N LYS A 126 -1.46 6.21 -16.33
CA LYS A 126 -2.08 5.53 -15.19
C LYS A 126 -2.82 4.25 -15.59
N ASP A 127 -3.54 4.29 -16.72
CA ASP A 127 -4.22 3.12 -17.27
C ASP A 127 -3.23 2.03 -17.73
N LEU A 128 -2.08 2.42 -18.30
CA LEU A 128 -0.98 1.51 -18.63
C LEU A 128 -0.34 0.89 -17.39
N ALA A 129 -0.04 1.68 -16.35
CA ALA A 129 0.52 1.16 -15.10
C ALA A 129 -0.42 0.11 -14.46
N ALA A 130 -1.72 0.41 -14.42
CA ALA A 130 -2.73 -0.55 -13.95
C ALA A 130 -2.78 -1.82 -14.81
N THR A 131 -2.72 -1.68 -16.14
CA THR A 131 -2.71 -2.82 -17.07
C THR A 131 -1.47 -3.70 -16.88
N TYR A 132 -0.29 -3.10 -16.69
CA TYR A 132 0.94 -3.84 -16.42
C TYR A 132 0.89 -4.58 -15.08
N ARG A 133 0.33 -3.97 -14.02
CA ARG A 133 0.11 -4.66 -12.74
C ARG A 133 -0.78 -5.88 -12.90
N LEU A 134 -1.91 -5.73 -13.61
CA LEU A 134 -2.87 -6.82 -13.86
C LEU A 134 -2.29 -7.94 -14.71
N LYS A 135 -1.41 -7.60 -15.66
CA LYS A 135 -0.66 -8.54 -16.49
C LYS A 135 0.47 -9.26 -15.71
N GLY A 136 0.85 -8.74 -14.54
CA GLY A 136 1.99 -9.23 -13.74
C GLY A 136 3.36 -8.67 -14.17
N ASP A 137 3.40 -7.71 -15.11
CA ASP A 137 4.63 -7.05 -15.56
C ASP A 137 4.96 -5.86 -14.64
N LEU A 138 5.38 -6.18 -13.42
CA LEU A 138 5.61 -5.18 -12.37
C LEU A 138 6.79 -4.25 -12.66
N ASN A 139 7.77 -4.69 -13.45
CA ASN A 139 8.90 -3.85 -13.85
C ASN A 139 8.45 -2.73 -14.78
N ARG A 140 7.63 -3.03 -15.79
CA ARG A 140 7.04 -1.98 -16.64
C ARG A 140 6.08 -1.08 -15.87
N ALA A 141 5.33 -1.63 -14.93
CA ALA A 141 4.50 -0.80 -14.04
C ALA A 141 5.35 0.22 -13.26
N ASP A 142 6.47 -0.20 -12.67
CA ASP A 142 7.39 0.69 -11.93
C ASP A 142 7.97 1.81 -12.81
N GLU A 143 8.36 1.49 -14.04
CA GLU A 143 8.82 2.49 -15.01
C GLU A 143 7.75 3.55 -15.31
N ILE A 144 6.50 3.12 -15.51
CA ILE A 144 5.38 4.01 -15.80
C ILE A 144 5.02 4.86 -14.58
N GLU A 145 4.98 4.29 -13.37
CA GLU A 145 4.75 5.05 -12.13
C GLU A 145 5.80 6.15 -11.94
N GLY A 146 7.07 5.85 -12.24
CA GLY A 146 8.13 6.85 -12.26
C GLY A 146 7.93 7.95 -13.31
N GLN A 147 7.38 7.62 -14.49
CA GLN A 147 7.04 8.62 -15.51
C GLN A 147 5.87 9.51 -15.07
N VAL A 148 4.80 8.92 -14.54
CA VAL A 148 3.64 9.64 -13.99
C VAL A 148 4.08 10.64 -12.94
N PHE A 149 4.89 10.21 -11.97
CA PHE A 149 5.39 11.10 -10.92
C PHE A 149 6.22 12.27 -11.46
N ARG A 150 7.09 12.03 -12.45
CA ARG A 150 7.88 13.11 -13.09
C ARG A 150 7.00 14.12 -13.82
N LEU A 151 5.98 13.67 -14.53
CA LEU A 151 5.03 14.56 -15.21
C LEU A 151 4.18 15.37 -14.23
N GLN A 152 3.89 14.81 -13.05
CA GLN A 152 3.22 15.52 -11.95
C GLN A 152 4.17 16.39 -11.10
N GLY A 153 5.35 16.74 -11.63
CA GLY A 153 6.29 17.68 -11.01
C GLY A 153 7.43 17.02 -10.21
N GLY A 154 7.35 15.72 -9.91
CA GLY A 154 8.43 14.96 -9.27
C GLY A 154 8.77 15.42 -7.84
N GLY A 155 7.78 15.91 -7.09
CA GLY A 155 7.97 16.38 -5.72
C GLY A 155 8.80 17.65 -5.61
N ARG A 156 8.71 18.52 -6.63
CA ARG A 156 9.32 19.86 -6.65
C ARG A 156 8.25 20.91 -6.32
N PRO A 157 8.64 22.08 -5.79
CA PRO A 157 7.73 23.20 -5.61
C PRO A 157 7.07 23.65 -6.93
N PRO A 158 5.85 24.20 -6.89
CA PRO A 158 5.03 24.43 -5.71
C PRO A 158 4.43 23.12 -5.15
N HIS A 159 4.38 22.99 -3.82
CA HIS A 159 3.74 21.83 -3.16
C HIS A 159 2.24 22.07 -3.01
N GLY A 160 1.53 22.15 -4.14
CA GLY A 160 0.07 22.21 -4.14
C GLY A 160 -0.56 20.84 -3.85
N LYS A 161 -1.88 20.83 -3.72
CA LYS A 161 -2.65 19.60 -3.43
C LYS A 161 -2.35 18.49 -4.44
N ARG A 162 -2.32 18.80 -5.75
CA ARG A 162 -2.04 17.82 -6.81
C ARG A 162 -0.64 17.21 -6.68
N GLU A 163 0.37 18.02 -6.35
CA GLU A 163 1.76 17.58 -6.19
C GLU A 163 1.96 16.74 -4.91
N ILE A 164 1.24 17.08 -3.84
CA ILE A 164 1.23 16.30 -2.59
C ILE A 164 0.58 14.93 -2.83
N GLU A 165 -0.61 14.89 -3.44
CA GLU A 165 -1.30 13.64 -3.80
C GLU A 165 -0.42 12.75 -4.69
N ALA A 166 0.24 13.32 -5.70
CA ALA A 166 1.17 12.59 -6.56
C ALA A 166 2.38 12.04 -5.77
N SER A 167 2.91 12.82 -4.84
CA SER A 167 4.04 12.41 -4.00
C SER A 167 3.65 11.29 -3.03
N LEU A 168 2.48 11.39 -2.39
CA LEU A 168 1.93 10.36 -1.52
C LEU A 168 1.74 9.04 -2.28
N HIS A 169 1.16 9.10 -3.48
CA HIS A 169 1.00 7.95 -4.36
C HIS A 169 2.35 7.32 -4.72
N TYR A 170 3.31 8.12 -5.18
CA TYR A 170 4.63 7.63 -5.57
C TYR A 170 5.37 6.97 -4.40
N MET A 171 5.35 7.57 -3.21
CA MET A 171 5.97 6.99 -2.02
C MET A 171 5.31 5.67 -1.59
N ALA A 172 3.97 5.58 -1.70
CA ALA A 172 3.26 4.33 -1.46
C ALA A 172 3.69 3.24 -2.44
N TRP A 173 3.77 3.56 -3.74
CA TRP A 173 4.28 2.65 -4.75
C TRP A 173 5.73 2.22 -4.46
N GLN A 174 6.63 3.13 -4.07
CA GLN A 174 8.02 2.76 -3.75
C GLN A 174 8.12 1.76 -2.58
N ARG A 175 7.28 1.90 -1.55
CA ARG A 175 7.19 0.93 -0.45
C ARG A 175 6.64 -0.43 -0.92
N GLN A 176 5.67 -0.41 -1.83
CA GLN A 176 5.12 -1.63 -2.42
C GLN A 176 6.16 -2.34 -3.31
N ALA A 177 6.82 -1.61 -4.20
CA ALA A 177 7.90 -2.11 -5.05
C ALA A 177 9.03 -2.74 -4.23
N HIS A 178 9.42 -2.11 -3.12
CA HIS A 178 10.36 -2.68 -2.15
C HIS A 178 9.86 -4.02 -1.58
N SER A 179 8.60 -4.07 -1.14
CA SER A 179 8.00 -5.28 -0.55
C SER A 179 7.86 -6.42 -1.56
N LEU A 180 7.67 -6.09 -2.84
CA LEU A 180 7.63 -7.04 -3.96
C LEU A 180 9.02 -7.46 -4.45
N GLY A 181 10.09 -6.82 -3.95
CA GLY A 181 11.47 -7.12 -4.34
C GLY A 181 11.79 -6.78 -5.80
N LEU A 182 11.13 -5.77 -6.38
CA LEU A 182 11.40 -5.33 -7.76
C LEU A 182 12.85 -4.89 -7.93
N GLU A 183 13.41 -5.11 -9.12
CA GLU A 183 14.81 -4.80 -9.41
C GLU A 183 15.11 -3.29 -9.21
N GLY A 184 16.34 -3.00 -8.75
CA GLY A 184 16.76 -1.66 -8.34
C GLY A 184 17.16 -1.61 -6.86
N TYR A 185 17.97 -0.63 -6.48
CA TYR A 185 18.53 -0.50 -5.13
C TYR A 185 17.42 -0.39 -4.05
N ASN A 186 16.96 -1.51 -3.48
CA ASN A 186 15.81 -1.58 -2.55
C ASN A 186 15.86 -0.57 -1.40
N LEU A 187 17.04 -0.40 -0.77
CA LEU A 187 17.21 0.58 0.30
C LEU A 187 17.19 2.03 -0.20
N GLN A 188 17.59 2.27 -1.45
CA GLN A 188 17.56 3.59 -2.05
C GLN A 188 16.12 4.07 -2.23
N ARG A 189 15.21 3.19 -2.69
CA ARG A 189 13.79 3.52 -2.82
C ARG A 189 13.18 3.98 -1.49
N LEU A 190 13.46 3.24 -0.41
CA LEU A 190 12.99 3.60 0.94
C LEU A 190 13.60 4.92 1.41
N LEU A 191 14.91 5.12 1.19
CA LEU A 191 15.59 6.35 1.57
C LEU A 191 15.03 7.56 0.81
N GLU A 192 14.82 7.44 -0.49
CA GLU A 192 14.29 8.52 -1.34
C GLU A 192 12.85 8.87 -0.95
N ALA A 193 12.00 7.87 -0.68
CA ALA A 193 10.64 8.10 -0.18
C ALA A 193 10.65 8.81 1.17
N TYR A 194 11.51 8.38 2.11
CA TYR A 194 11.68 9.03 3.41
C TYR A 194 12.12 10.50 3.27
N LEU A 195 13.14 10.76 2.44
CA LEU A 195 13.69 12.11 2.26
C LEU A 195 12.76 13.04 1.48
N LEU A 196 12.00 12.51 0.51
CA LEU A 196 10.95 13.27 -0.17
C LEU A 196 9.91 13.75 0.84
N ASN A 197 9.43 12.85 1.69
CA ASN A 197 8.41 13.19 2.67
C ASN A 197 8.89 14.20 3.72
N GLU A 198 10.13 14.07 4.22
CA GLU A 198 10.73 15.07 5.14
C GLU A 198 10.73 16.47 4.51
N ARG A 199 11.03 16.58 3.20
CA ARG A 199 11.00 17.88 2.50
C ARG A 199 9.58 18.44 2.38
N LEU A 200 8.58 17.59 2.13
CA LEU A 200 7.18 18.01 2.03
C LEU A 200 6.62 18.47 3.38
N LEU A 201 6.86 17.70 4.45
CA LEU A 201 6.50 18.07 5.83
C LEU A 201 7.15 19.41 6.21
N ALA A 202 8.45 19.57 5.96
CA ALA A 202 9.15 20.82 6.27
C ALA A 202 8.62 22.01 5.46
N SER A 203 8.16 21.79 4.23
CA SER A 203 7.59 22.85 3.40
C SER A 203 6.19 23.26 3.84
N LEU A 204 5.34 22.31 4.26
CA LEU A 204 3.99 22.61 4.72
C LEU A 204 3.99 23.26 6.11
N ALA A 205 4.91 22.86 6.99
CA ALA A 205 5.08 23.49 8.30
C ALA A 205 5.40 25.00 8.22
N GLN A 206 5.93 25.47 7.09
CA GLN A 206 6.23 26.89 6.85
C GLN A 206 5.04 27.67 6.25
N ASN A 207 4.00 26.98 5.74
CA ASN A 207 2.88 27.57 5.03
C ASN A 207 1.58 27.40 5.84
N GLU A 208 1.24 28.37 6.69
CA GLU A 208 0.12 28.36 7.65
C GLU A 208 -1.30 28.11 7.08
N ARG A 209 -1.50 27.96 5.76
CA ARG A 209 -2.83 28.05 5.13
C ARG A 209 -3.24 26.89 4.22
N THR A 210 -2.44 25.83 4.08
CA THR A 210 -2.78 24.71 3.19
C THR A 210 -2.65 23.36 3.87
N GLY A 211 -3.81 22.70 4.03
CA GLY A 211 -3.92 21.24 4.11
C GLY A 211 -3.54 20.62 5.45
N GLU A 212 -4.27 20.90 6.54
CA GLU A 212 -4.16 20.10 7.77
C GLU A 212 -4.34 18.59 7.48
N ASP A 213 -5.24 18.27 6.55
CA ASP A 213 -5.43 16.92 6.01
C ASP A 213 -4.19 16.41 5.26
N ASP A 214 -3.63 17.22 4.34
CA ASP A 214 -2.42 16.88 3.59
C ASP A 214 -1.22 16.65 4.52
N TYR A 215 -1.05 17.49 5.54
CA TYR A 215 0.00 17.36 6.54
C TYR A 215 -0.14 16.07 7.35
N THR A 216 -1.37 15.77 7.79
CA THR A 216 -1.71 14.53 8.49
C THR A 216 -1.41 13.29 7.62
N GLN A 217 -1.77 13.33 6.33
CA GLN A 217 -1.48 12.25 5.39
C GLN A 217 0.03 12.04 5.17
N LEU A 218 0.81 13.13 5.11
CA LEU A 218 2.27 13.05 5.01
C LEU A 218 2.90 12.48 6.28
N ILE A 219 2.38 12.81 7.47
CA ILE A 219 2.81 12.19 8.73
C ILE A 219 2.58 10.68 8.70
N PHE A 220 1.38 10.23 8.33
CA PHE A 220 1.10 8.79 8.22
C PHE A 220 1.94 8.10 7.14
N SER A 221 2.20 8.77 6.00
CA SER A 221 3.16 8.28 5.00
C SER A 221 4.57 8.16 5.57
N GLN A 222 4.97 9.06 6.50
CA GLN A 222 6.29 9.02 7.11
C GLN A 222 6.43 7.90 8.12
N LEU A 223 5.39 7.65 8.91
CA LEU A 223 5.31 6.47 9.76
C LEU A 223 5.41 5.19 8.92
N SER A 224 4.74 5.15 7.76
CA SER A 224 4.84 4.01 6.82
C SER A 224 6.26 3.80 6.29
N ASN A 225 7.00 4.89 5.99
CA ASN A 225 8.41 4.82 5.62
C ASN A 225 9.27 4.28 6.77
N LEU A 226 9.03 4.76 8.00
CA LEU A 226 9.78 4.35 9.17
C LEU A 226 9.52 2.88 9.53
N TYR A 227 8.28 2.39 9.44
CA TYR A 227 7.97 0.97 9.63
C TYR A 227 8.79 0.09 8.69
N GLN A 228 8.83 0.43 7.40
CA GLN A 228 9.61 -0.31 6.40
C GLN A 228 11.12 -0.24 6.69
N ILE A 229 11.64 0.94 7.05
CA ILE A 229 13.08 1.12 7.35
C ILE A 229 13.49 0.37 8.63
N LEU A 230 12.69 0.45 9.70
CA LEU A 230 12.96 -0.22 10.97
C LEU A 230 12.79 -1.73 10.87
N GLY A 231 11.86 -2.21 10.03
CA GLY A 231 11.66 -3.62 9.75
C GLY A 231 12.70 -4.24 8.81
N THR A 232 13.63 -3.46 8.24
CA THR A 232 14.72 -4.02 7.44
C THR A 232 15.80 -4.61 8.34
N ASP A 233 15.98 -5.94 8.26
CA ASP A 233 17.04 -6.66 8.97
C ASP A 233 18.42 -6.25 8.44
N PHE A 234 19.01 -5.23 9.06
CA PHE A 234 20.40 -4.86 8.82
C PHE A 234 21.25 -5.30 10.01
N GLN A 235 21.89 -6.47 9.88
CA GLN A 235 23.00 -6.84 10.75
C GLN A 235 24.27 -6.15 10.25
N GLU A 236 24.55 -4.95 10.75
CA GLU A 236 25.92 -4.45 10.69
C GLU A 236 26.73 -5.24 11.72
N SER A 237 27.50 -6.22 11.24
CA SER A 237 28.63 -6.72 12.00
C SER A 237 29.50 -5.51 12.29
N ALA A 238 29.52 -5.10 13.57
CA ALA A 238 30.31 -4.00 14.08
C ALA A 238 31.80 -4.26 13.81
N THR A 239 32.28 -3.87 12.64
CA THR A 239 33.70 -3.79 12.34
C THR A 239 33.97 -2.47 11.61
N HIS A 240 34.22 -1.46 12.42
CA HIS A 240 35.18 -0.39 12.20
C HIS A 240 35.18 0.31 10.83
N SER A 241 34.59 1.50 10.81
CA SER A 241 35.38 2.74 10.65
C SER A 241 34.46 3.93 10.87
N VAL A 242 34.72 4.67 11.94
CA VAL A 242 34.20 6.02 12.11
C VAL A 242 34.90 6.88 11.07
N ALA A 243 34.39 6.85 9.83
CA ALA A 243 34.71 7.87 8.85
C ALA A 243 33.98 9.14 9.29
N SER A 244 34.75 9.96 10.01
CA SER A 244 34.52 11.38 10.27
C SER A 244 33.77 12.05 9.12
N SER A 245 32.77 12.84 9.50
CA SER A 245 32.16 13.91 8.73
C SER A 245 33.16 14.62 7.82
N THR A 246 33.11 14.33 6.52
CA THR A 246 33.63 15.23 5.50
C THR A 246 32.70 15.09 4.30
N GLU A 247 32.25 16.24 3.82
CA GLU A 247 31.25 16.45 2.79
C GLU A 247 31.45 15.51 1.60
N LEU A 248 30.62 14.45 1.54
CA LEU A 248 30.53 13.60 0.36
C LEU A 248 29.85 14.43 -0.74
N HIS A 249 30.56 14.63 -1.86
CA HIS A 249 30.06 15.37 -3.03
C HIS A 249 28.69 14.84 -3.51
N PRO A 250 27.82 15.70 -4.10
CA PRO A 250 26.48 15.31 -4.57
C PRO A 250 26.45 14.11 -5.52
N SER A 251 27.53 13.85 -6.26
CA SER A 251 27.68 12.69 -7.16
C SER A 251 27.80 11.34 -6.44
N GLN A 252 28.00 11.31 -5.12
CA GLN A 252 28.13 10.09 -4.31
C GLN A 252 26.86 9.75 -3.52
N SER A 253 25.81 10.58 -3.61
CA SER A 253 24.51 10.40 -2.94
C SER A 253 23.74 9.14 -3.38
N ALA A 254 24.16 8.51 -4.48
CA ALA A 254 23.62 7.24 -4.98
C ALA A 254 24.54 6.03 -4.72
N SER A 255 25.65 6.19 -3.99
CA SER A 255 26.53 5.06 -3.64
C SER A 255 25.79 4.09 -2.69
N PRO A 256 25.85 2.76 -2.93
CA PRO A 256 25.26 1.78 -2.01
C PRO A 256 25.73 1.93 -0.55
N LEU A 257 26.98 2.35 -0.34
CA LEU A 257 27.52 2.61 1.01
C LEU A 257 26.87 3.83 1.67
N TYR A 258 26.68 4.91 0.90
CA TYR A 258 26.01 6.11 1.40
C TYR A 258 24.57 5.81 1.83
N VAL A 259 23.82 5.09 0.97
CA VAL A 259 22.43 4.71 1.25
C VAL A 259 22.36 3.90 2.54
N ARG A 260 23.23 2.88 2.70
CA ARG A 260 23.29 2.06 3.92
C ARG A 260 23.58 2.88 5.18
N GLN A 261 24.61 3.72 5.15
CA GLN A 261 24.95 4.57 6.30
C GLN A 261 23.81 5.52 6.67
N ARG A 262 23.09 6.04 5.68
CA ARG A 262 21.97 6.95 5.92
C ARG A 262 20.78 6.22 6.53
N ILE A 263 20.44 5.03 6.03
CA ILE A 263 19.40 4.15 6.60
C ILE A 263 19.75 3.78 8.05
N ALA A 264 20.97 3.34 8.34
CA ALA A 264 21.39 2.99 9.70
C ALA A 264 21.21 4.17 10.69
N ARG A 265 21.55 5.39 10.27
CA ARG A 265 21.30 6.60 11.08
C ARG A 265 19.82 6.88 11.31
N ILE A 266 18.96 6.59 10.33
CA ILE A 266 17.50 6.71 10.47
C ILE A 266 17.02 5.67 11.47
N GLN A 267 17.48 4.41 11.39
CA GLN A 267 17.07 3.34 12.31
C GLN A 267 17.37 3.69 13.78
N ILE A 268 18.55 4.27 14.06
CA ILE A 268 18.93 4.68 15.43
C ILE A 268 17.92 5.68 16.05
N LYS A 269 17.36 6.59 15.25
CA LYS A 269 16.44 7.64 15.72
C LYS A 269 14.98 7.39 15.35
N GLY A 270 14.70 6.31 14.61
CA GLY A 270 13.43 6.09 13.92
C GLY A 270 12.28 5.93 14.90
N VAL A 271 12.48 5.15 15.97
CA VAL A 271 11.47 4.95 17.02
C VAL A 271 11.04 6.27 17.66
N ARG A 272 12.02 7.13 17.99
CA ARG A 272 11.74 8.45 18.57
C ARG A 272 11.07 9.39 17.57
N LYS A 273 11.52 9.41 16.31
CA LYS A 273 10.91 10.21 15.26
C LYS A 273 9.44 9.82 15.02
N GLY A 274 9.12 8.52 15.02
CA GLY A 274 7.74 8.06 14.89
C GLY A 274 6.84 8.48 16.06
N HIS A 275 7.36 8.40 17.30
CA HIS A 275 6.68 8.97 18.46
C HIS A 275 6.43 10.48 18.29
N ASP A 276 7.46 11.25 17.94
CA ASP A 276 7.35 12.71 17.85
C ASP A 276 6.30 13.13 16.80
N LEU A 277 6.20 12.40 15.69
CA LEU A 277 5.18 12.59 14.66
C LEU A 277 3.75 12.30 15.16
N LEU A 278 3.56 11.22 15.92
CA LEU A 278 2.24 10.87 16.49
C LEU A 278 1.84 11.80 17.63
N ASP A 279 2.80 12.26 18.44
CA ASP A 279 2.61 13.24 19.51
C ASP A 279 2.23 14.62 18.94
N GLU A 280 2.81 14.99 17.79
CA GLU A 280 2.40 16.15 17.02
C GLU A 280 0.94 16.05 16.55
N LEU A 281 0.53 14.91 15.98
CA LEU A 281 -0.90 14.68 15.63
C LEU A 281 -1.80 14.79 16.86
N LEU A 282 -1.43 14.17 17.98
CA LEU A 282 -2.20 14.22 19.24
C LEU A 282 -2.33 15.64 19.81
N SER A 283 -1.36 16.51 19.54
CA SER A 283 -1.35 17.91 19.96
C SER A 283 -2.24 18.80 19.10
N MET A 284 -2.51 18.40 17.85
CA MET A 284 -3.44 19.10 16.95
C MET A 284 -4.91 18.75 17.21
N VAL A 285 -5.18 17.59 17.81
CA VAL A 285 -6.55 17.13 18.10
C VAL A 285 -7.08 17.74 19.39
N GLY A 286 -8.27 18.38 19.31
CA GLY A 286 -8.91 19.00 20.46
C GLY A 286 -9.35 17.99 21.53
N PRO A 287 -9.49 18.40 22.81
CA PRO A 287 -9.89 17.50 23.90
C PRO A 287 -11.30 16.92 23.73
N GLU A 288 -12.17 17.59 22.95
CA GLU A 288 -13.54 17.14 22.67
C GLU A 288 -13.60 16.04 21.60
N GLU A 289 -12.58 15.90 20.76
CA GLU A 289 -12.50 14.91 19.69
C GLU A 289 -12.03 13.54 20.22
N LYS A 290 -12.76 13.02 21.21
CA LYS A 290 -12.43 11.79 21.95
C LYS A 290 -12.11 10.61 21.04
N LEU A 291 -12.93 10.35 20.01
CA LEU A 291 -12.73 9.23 19.09
C LEU A 291 -11.50 9.40 18.18
N HIS A 292 -11.22 10.63 17.74
CA HIS A 292 -10.02 10.90 16.94
C HIS A 292 -8.75 10.70 17.79
N ARG A 293 -8.77 11.24 19.02
CA ARG A 293 -7.69 11.05 19.99
C ARG A 293 -7.46 9.58 20.33
N ALA A 294 -8.54 8.82 20.52
CA ALA A 294 -8.49 7.37 20.67
C ALA A 294 -7.80 6.70 19.47
N SER A 295 -8.15 7.06 18.23
CA SER A 295 -7.48 6.49 17.06
C SER A 295 -5.97 6.76 17.03
N LEU A 296 -5.52 7.94 17.43
CA LEU A 296 -4.09 8.27 17.47
C LEU A 296 -3.36 7.56 18.62
N LEU A 297 -4.02 7.34 19.76
CA LEU A 297 -3.48 6.51 20.85
C LEU A 297 -3.34 5.05 20.42
N LEU A 298 -4.27 4.54 19.60
CA LEU A 298 -4.15 3.21 19.00
C LEU A 298 -2.90 3.14 18.11
N GLU A 299 -2.69 4.13 17.23
CA GLU A 299 -1.49 4.18 16.37
C GLU A 299 -0.18 4.30 17.19
N MET A 300 -0.19 5.06 18.28
CA MET A 300 0.96 5.18 19.19
C MET A 300 1.25 3.87 19.93
N GLY A 301 0.20 3.20 20.41
CA GLY A 301 0.32 1.88 21.02
C GLY A 301 0.86 0.85 20.04
N ASP A 302 0.30 0.79 18.82
CA ASP A 302 0.75 -0.06 17.73
C ASP A 302 2.23 0.23 17.37
N TRP A 303 2.63 1.50 17.32
CA TRP A 303 4.00 1.93 17.07
C TRP A 303 4.98 1.40 18.13
N TYR A 304 4.64 1.55 19.41
CA TYR A 304 5.47 1.03 20.50
C TYR A 304 5.50 -0.50 20.55
N GLN A 305 4.37 -1.15 20.27
CA GLN A 305 4.27 -2.59 20.22
C GLN A 305 5.18 -3.17 19.14
N TRP A 306 5.14 -2.62 17.93
CA TRP A 306 6.01 -3.01 16.81
C TRP A 306 7.49 -2.82 17.11
N ASN A 307 7.84 -1.72 17.80
CA ASN A 307 9.23 -1.37 18.10
C ASN A 307 9.76 -1.99 19.42
N GLY A 308 9.08 -2.99 19.98
CA GLY A 308 9.55 -3.74 21.15
C GLY A 308 9.47 -2.97 22.47
N GLU A 309 8.58 -1.98 22.59
CA GLU A 309 8.35 -1.20 23.82
C GLU A 309 6.94 -1.47 24.43
N PRO A 310 6.59 -2.72 24.77
CA PRO A 310 5.22 -3.10 25.15
C PRO A 310 4.71 -2.37 26.41
N HIS A 311 5.59 -1.97 27.32
CA HIS A 311 5.21 -1.21 28.51
C HIS A 311 4.63 0.18 28.16
N LYS A 312 5.12 0.81 27.10
CA LYS A 312 4.55 2.08 26.61
C LYS A 312 3.26 1.83 25.84
N ALA A 313 3.24 0.79 25.01
CA ALA A 313 2.05 0.39 24.26
C ALA A 313 0.84 0.13 25.18
N VAL A 314 1.02 -0.63 26.26
CA VAL A 314 -0.03 -0.93 27.24
C VAL A 314 -0.61 0.33 27.88
N ARG A 315 0.22 1.34 28.16
CA ARG A 315 -0.26 2.61 28.72
C ARG A 315 -1.19 3.32 27.74
N ASP A 316 -0.80 3.37 26.47
CA ASP A 316 -1.55 4.08 25.45
C ASP A 316 -2.84 3.32 25.09
N TYR A 317 -2.80 1.98 25.05
CA TYR A 317 -4.01 1.13 24.93
C TYR A 317 -4.96 1.29 26.13
N ALA A 318 -4.45 1.40 27.36
CA ALA A 318 -5.28 1.60 28.54
C ALA A 318 -5.93 3.00 28.60
N GLU A 319 -5.28 4.02 28.02
CA GLU A 319 -5.91 5.34 27.82
C GLU A 319 -7.00 5.28 26.75
N LEU A 320 -6.69 4.65 25.62
CA LEU A 320 -7.65 4.39 24.54
C LEU A 320 -8.90 3.68 25.08
N GLU A 321 -8.75 2.57 25.81
CA GLU A 321 -9.86 1.79 26.34
C GLU A 321 -10.75 2.64 27.27
N ARG A 322 -10.15 3.48 28.12
CA ARG A 322 -10.90 4.42 28.97
C ARG A 322 -11.71 5.43 28.15
N ILE A 323 -11.15 5.93 27.04
CA ILE A 323 -11.87 6.83 26.14
C ILE A 323 -13.04 6.10 25.47
N LEU A 324 -12.82 4.89 24.94
CA LEU A 324 -13.84 4.09 24.26
C LEU A 324 -14.98 3.69 25.23
N ALA A 325 -14.64 3.25 26.44
CA ALA A 325 -15.60 2.88 27.47
C ALA A 325 -16.43 4.06 28.00
N SER A 326 -15.97 5.29 27.79
CA SER A 326 -16.74 6.51 28.12
C SER A 326 -17.74 6.93 27.04
N GLN A 327 -17.77 6.25 25.89
CA GLN A 327 -18.73 6.50 24.81
C GLN A 327 -20.03 5.73 25.06
N ASP A 328 -21.13 6.18 24.45
CA ASP A 328 -22.46 5.55 24.59
C ASP A 328 -22.62 4.21 23.82
N ASP A 329 -21.51 3.64 23.31
CA ASP A 329 -21.48 2.37 22.57
C ASP A 329 -20.67 1.32 23.34
N PRO A 330 -21.33 0.38 24.06
CA PRO A 330 -20.64 -0.63 24.86
C PRO A 330 -19.87 -1.66 24.01
N GLY A 331 -20.14 -1.76 22.71
CA GLY A 331 -19.43 -2.66 21.79
C GLY A 331 -18.15 -2.06 21.20
N LEU A 332 -17.85 -0.79 21.50
CA LEU A 332 -16.78 -0.06 20.83
C LEU A 332 -15.38 -0.58 21.19
N VAL A 333 -15.17 -0.97 22.45
CA VAL A 333 -13.90 -1.59 22.91
C VAL A 333 -13.67 -2.89 22.16
N GLU A 334 -14.67 -3.78 22.14
CA GLU A 334 -14.60 -5.07 21.43
C GLU A 334 -14.33 -4.87 19.93
N LYS A 335 -14.97 -3.87 19.32
CA LYS A 335 -14.79 -3.57 17.89
C LYS A 335 -13.36 -3.12 17.55
N TRP A 336 -12.65 -2.45 18.46
CA TRP A 336 -11.33 -1.89 18.20
C TRP A 336 -10.18 -2.78 18.72
N LEU A 337 -10.40 -3.43 19.85
CA LEU A 337 -9.38 -4.16 20.63
C LEU A 337 -9.75 -5.64 20.88
N GLY A 338 -10.93 -6.11 20.45
CA GLY A 338 -11.43 -7.46 20.75
C GLY A 338 -10.74 -8.60 19.98
N ALA A 339 -9.88 -8.27 19.03
CA ALA A 339 -9.13 -9.27 18.27
C ALA A 339 -7.67 -8.84 18.05
N PRO A 340 -6.71 -9.78 18.18
CA PRO A 340 -5.33 -9.54 17.83
C PRO A 340 -5.21 -9.07 16.38
N THR A 341 -4.44 -7.99 16.18
CA THR A 341 -4.32 -7.33 14.87
C THR A 341 -2.85 -7.30 14.45
N GLU A 342 -2.56 -7.70 13.23
CA GLU A 342 -1.19 -7.66 12.69
C GLU A 342 -0.66 -6.23 12.66
N LEU A 343 0.62 -6.08 12.99
CA LEU A 343 1.32 -4.82 12.94
C LEU A 343 2.33 -4.81 11.79
N PRO A 344 2.56 -3.63 11.15
CA PRO A 344 1.78 -2.40 11.30
C PRO A 344 0.33 -2.57 10.79
N SER A 345 -0.65 -2.11 11.58
CA SER A 345 -2.09 -2.27 11.30
C SER A 345 -2.54 -1.43 10.10
N ARG A 346 -1.97 -0.22 9.99
CA ARG A 346 -1.85 0.52 8.75
C ARG A 346 -0.64 0.02 7.98
N GLY A 347 -0.75 -1.19 7.43
CA GLY A 347 0.24 -1.71 6.48
C GLY A 347 0.52 -0.70 5.36
N PRO A 348 1.58 -0.89 4.53
CA PRO A 348 1.83 -0.03 3.37
C PRO A 348 0.50 0.11 2.62
N GLN A 349 -0.02 1.35 2.56
CA GLN A 349 -1.44 1.66 2.32
C GLN A 349 -2.18 0.55 1.56
N ARG A 350 -3.21 -0.03 2.22
CA ARG A 350 -4.17 -0.95 1.62
C ARG A 350 -4.38 -0.63 0.13
N GLN A 351 -3.83 -1.51 -0.72
CA GLN A 351 -4.11 -1.69 -2.14
C GLN A 351 -3.87 -0.47 -3.06
N ILE A 352 -2.68 -0.41 -3.65
CA ILE A 352 -2.61 -0.27 -5.10
C ILE A 352 -2.52 -1.70 -5.68
N GLY A 353 -3.68 -2.32 -5.90
CA GLY A 353 -3.86 -3.53 -6.70
C GLY A 353 -2.83 -4.65 -6.52
N THR A 354 -2.69 -5.21 -5.32
CA THR A 354 -2.34 -6.64 -5.23
C THR A 354 -3.57 -7.43 -5.64
N ASP A 355 -3.93 -7.33 -6.92
CA ASP A 355 -4.99 -8.12 -7.51
C ASP A 355 -4.54 -9.58 -7.43
N ALA A 356 -5.39 -10.39 -6.82
CA ALA A 356 -5.14 -11.77 -6.39
C ALA A 356 -4.70 -12.74 -7.51
N ALA A 357 -4.57 -12.26 -8.75
CA ALA A 357 -4.19 -13.03 -9.93
C ALA A 357 -2.72 -13.52 -9.92
N VAL A 358 -1.84 -12.93 -9.10
CA VAL A 358 -0.39 -13.22 -9.14
C VAL A 358 0.06 -14.27 -8.10
N MET A 359 -0.78 -14.62 -7.12
CA MET A 359 -0.40 -15.61 -6.10
C MET A 359 -1.00 -16.98 -6.44
N GLU A 360 -0.15 -18.03 -6.56
CA GLU A 360 -0.64 -19.41 -6.59
C GLU A 360 -1.50 -19.65 -5.34
N PRO A 361 -2.81 -19.98 -5.49
CA PRO A 361 -3.73 -20.06 -4.37
C PRO A 361 -3.44 -21.31 -3.54
N GLY A 362 -2.62 -21.15 -2.51
CA GLY A 362 -2.47 -22.11 -1.43
C GLY A 362 -3.26 -21.67 -0.22
N ALA A 363 -4.50 -22.13 -0.05
CA ALA A 363 -5.26 -21.86 1.17
C ALA A 363 -4.62 -22.61 2.34
N VAL A 364 -4.41 -21.90 3.46
CA VAL A 364 -3.90 -22.46 4.71
C VAL A 364 -4.68 -21.92 5.89
N THR A 365 -5.23 -22.80 6.71
CA THR A 365 -5.93 -22.45 7.93
C THR A 365 -5.00 -22.68 9.11
N THR A 366 -4.73 -21.66 9.91
CA THR A 366 -3.86 -21.75 11.10
C THR A 366 -4.54 -21.17 12.33
N VAL A 367 -4.41 -21.85 13.46
CA VAL A 367 -4.79 -21.33 14.78
C VAL A 367 -3.51 -21.06 15.56
N PHE A 368 -3.49 -19.96 16.28
CA PHE A 368 -2.35 -19.55 17.09
C PHE A 368 -2.83 -18.62 18.21
N ASP A 369 -2.04 -18.56 19.28
CA ASP A 369 -2.24 -17.63 20.38
C ASP A 369 -1.35 -16.39 20.18
N VAL A 370 -1.78 -15.24 20.67
CA VAL A 370 -0.98 -14.00 20.68
C VAL A 370 -0.71 -13.63 22.13
N SER A 371 0.57 -13.55 22.50
CA SER A 371 0.97 -13.14 23.84
C SER A 371 0.74 -11.64 24.06
N ALA A 372 0.75 -11.18 25.31
CA ALA A 372 0.69 -9.75 25.63
C ALA A 372 1.86 -8.93 25.03
N ARG A 373 2.93 -9.59 24.58
CA ARG A 373 4.03 -8.97 23.83
C ARG A 373 3.81 -8.95 22.32
N GLY A 374 2.64 -9.37 21.85
CA GLY A 374 2.33 -9.42 20.41
C GLY A 374 3.05 -10.54 19.67
N GLN A 375 3.58 -11.53 20.39
CA GLN A 375 4.31 -12.66 19.81
C GLN A 375 3.36 -13.82 19.60
N VAL A 376 3.51 -14.51 18.47
CA VAL A 376 2.70 -15.67 18.12
C VAL A 376 3.21 -16.92 18.84
N GLU A 377 2.31 -17.63 19.52
CA GLU A 377 2.56 -18.86 20.24
C GLU A 377 1.59 -19.97 19.78
N GLN A 378 1.92 -21.23 20.08
CA GLN A 378 1.02 -22.39 19.83
C GLN A 378 0.46 -22.48 18.39
N ILE A 379 1.31 -22.35 17.37
CA ILE A 379 0.87 -22.37 15.97
C ILE A 379 0.49 -23.79 15.53
N GLU A 380 -0.79 -23.98 15.26
CA GLU A 380 -1.39 -25.19 14.71
C GLU A 380 -1.88 -24.94 13.28
N VAL A 381 -1.52 -25.83 12.33
CA VAL A 381 -1.99 -25.75 10.95
C VAL A 381 -3.10 -26.78 10.76
N ILE A 382 -4.33 -26.30 10.56
CA ILE A 382 -5.55 -27.11 10.47
C ILE A 382 -5.74 -27.68 9.07
N ALA A 383 -5.46 -26.88 8.04
CA ALA A 383 -5.68 -27.28 6.66
C ALA A 383 -4.63 -26.66 5.74
N LEU A 384 -4.16 -27.44 4.76
CA LEU A 384 -3.22 -27.04 3.72
C LEU A 384 -3.70 -27.60 2.38
N SER A 385 -4.05 -26.70 1.45
CA SER A 385 -4.54 -27.05 0.10
C SER A 385 -3.60 -27.94 -0.73
N ARG A 386 -2.30 -27.93 -0.45
CA ARG A 386 -1.32 -28.90 -0.96
C ARG A 386 -0.37 -29.27 0.17
N GLU A 387 -0.46 -30.51 0.64
CA GLU A 387 0.42 -31.02 1.71
C GLU A 387 1.88 -31.01 1.25
N SER A 388 2.69 -30.22 1.95
CA SER A 388 4.14 -30.19 1.82
C SER A 388 4.69 -29.69 3.15
N ALA A 389 5.48 -30.54 3.83
CA ALA A 389 6.10 -30.20 5.11
C ALA A 389 6.93 -28.91 5.04
N ASP A 390 7.55 -28.63 3.89
CA ASP A 390 8.30 -27.41 3.63
C ASP A 390 7.42 -26.16 3.64
N ARG A 391 6.18 -26.25 3.15
CA ARG A 391 5.22 -25.14 3.17
C ARG A 391 4.72 -24.87 4.57
N GLU A 392 4.39 -25.92 5.33
CA GLU A 392 3.95 -25.78 6.72
C GLU A 392 5.02 -25.11 7.59
N ALA A 393 6.27 -25.59 7.50
CA ALA A 393 7.38 -25.02 8.26
C ALA A 393 7.66 -23.55 7.90
N ARG A 394 7.54 -23.19 6.62
CA ARG A 394 7.66 -21.79 6.17
C ARG A 394 6.56 -20.93 6.78
N ILE A 395 5.31 -21.38 6.75
CA ILE A 395 4.17 -20.63 7.31
C ILE A 395 4.34 -20.43 8.81
N LYS A 396 4.68 -21.48 9.56
CA LYS A 396 4.96 -21.35 11.00
C LYS A 396 6.06 -20.34 11.30
N ARG A 397 7.15 -20.35 10.52
CA ARG A 397 8.24 -19.37 10.68
C ARG A 397 7.74 -17.94 10.42
N PHE A 398 6.98 -17.72 9.36
CA PHE A 398 6.46 -16.38 9.05
C PHE A 398 5.48 -15.86 10.10
N LEU A 399 4.60 -16.74 10.61
CA LEU A 399 3.69 -16.40 11.71
C LEU A 399 4.47 -16.00 12.96
N ALA A 400 5.52 -16.76 13.31
CA ALA A 400 6.38 -16.45 14.44
C ALA A 400 7.17 -15.13 14.30
N GLU A 401 7.47 -14.70 13.06
CA GLU A 401 8.16 -13.43 12.75
C GLU A 401 7.19 -12.22 12.70
N THR A 402 5.88 -12.46 12.65
CA THR A 402 4.86 -11.42 12.54
C THR A 402 4.52 -10.87 13.93
N HIS A 403 4.46 -9.54 14.05
CA HIS A 403 4.09 -8.88 15.31
C HIS A 403 2.61 -8.54 15.29
N PHE A 404 1.97 -8.65 16.46
CA PHE A 404 0.55 -8.36 16.64
C PHE A 404 0.34 -7.32 17.74
N ARG A 405 -0.71 -6.50 17.59
CA ARG A 405 -1.40 -5.92 18.73
C ARG A 405 -2.07 -7.09 19.48
N PRO A 406 -1.80 -7.23 20.79
CA PRO A 406 -2.34 -8.31 21.60
C PRO A 406 -3.85 -8.23 21.78
#